data_AF-A0A2W2C4M9-F1
#
_entry.id   AF-A0A2W2C4M9-F1
#
_cell.length_a   1.000
_cell.length_b   1.000
_cell.length_c   1.000
_cell.angle_alpha   90.00
_cell.angle_beta   90.00
_cell.angle_gamma   90.00
#
_symmetry.space_group_name_H-M   'P 1'
#
loop_
_entity.id
_entity.type
_entity.pdbx_description
1 polymer ?
#
loop_
_entity_poly.entity_id
_entity_poly.type
_entity_poly.pdbx_seq_one_letter_code
_entity_poly.pdbx_strand_id
1 'polypeptide(L)'
;MTRSTRTASLLGAAAALVLGLSACGGGGDSEYCDLLSSAEEDSALADADPSDPEALEDANDRVQEIIDAAPDDVRGDWETFQTALSDPEAAQEGDPTEALTALENIQQHAQDECDLELG
;
A
#
# COMPACT_ATOMS: atom_id res chain seq x y z
N MET A 1 -42.39 -32.90 24.98
CA MET A 1 -42.25 -33.78 23.79
C MET A 1 -42.95 -33.08 22.62
N THR A 2 -42.21 -32.20 21.92
CA THR A 2 -41.63 -32.41 20.58
C THR A 2 -42.65 -32.47 19.43
N ARG A 3 -42.60 -31.46 18.55
CA ARG A 3 -42.38 -31.67 17.11
C ARG A 3 -41.92 -30.39 16.42
N SER A 4 -40.61 -30.31 16.19
CA SER A 4 -39.99 -29.45 15.17
C SER A 4 -40.54 -29.77 13.78
N THR A 5 -40.77 -28.74 12.99
CA THR A 5 -40.86 -28.81 11.51
C THR A 5 -39.95 -27.71 10.96
N ARG A 6 -38.73 -28.10 10.58
CA ARG A 6 -38.25 -28.21 9.18
C ARG A 6 -38.13 -26.86 8.46
N THR A 7 -36.92 -26.32 8.53
CA THR A 7 -36.11 -25.81 7.41
C THR A 7 -36.85 -25.52 6.09
N ALA A 8 -36.94 -24.24 5.73
CA ALA A 8 -37.09 -23.80 4.36
C ALA A 8 -35.99 -22.78 4.07
N SER A 9 -35.03 -23.19 3.25
CA SER A 9 -34.00 -22.35 2.67
C SER A 9 -34.65 -21.32 1.74
N LEU A 10 -34.30 -20.04 1.92
CA LEU A 10 -34.47 -19.03 0.88
C LEU A 10 -33.07 -18.59 0.45
N LEU A 11 -32.64 -19.17 -0.67
CA LEU A 11 -31.61 -18.60 -1.52
C LEU A 11 -32.20 -17.39 -2.26
N GLY A 12 -31.39 -16.33 -2.36
CA GLY A 12 -31.44 -15.41 -3.49
C GLY A 12 -31.86 -13.99 -3.15
N ALA A 13 -30.90 -13.05 -3.12
CA ALA A 13 -30.60 -12.21 -4.28
C ALA A 13 -29.85 -10.93 -3.85
N ALA A 14 -28.70 -10.70 -4.48
CA ALA A 14 -28.10 -9.41 -4.77
C ALA A 14 -27.88 -8.44 -3.58
N ALA A 15 -26.76 -8.58 -2.90
CA ALA A 15 -25.96 -7.41 -2.59
C ALA A 15 -24.88 -7.33 -3.69
N ALA A 16 -25.19 -6.63 -4.78
CA ALA A 16 -24.15 -5.94 -5.51
C ALA A 16 -23.56 -4.98 -4.48
N LEU A 17 -22.46 -5.38 -3.83
CA LEU A 17 -21.65 -4.44 -3.09
C LEU A 17 -21.20 -3.45 -4.14
N VAL A 18 -21.82 -2.28 -4.07
CA VAL A 18 -21.30 -1.03 -4.57
C VAL A 18 -19.82 -1.07 -4.23
N LEU A 19 -18.99 -1.38 -5.22
CA LEU A 19 -17.61 -0.93 -5.22
C LEU A 19 -17.79 0.58 -5.23
N GLY A 20 -17.87 1.13 -4.01
CA GLY A 20 -17.80 2.54 -3.80
C GLY A 20 -16.50 2.90 -4.46
N LEU A 21 -16.59 3.55 -5.61
CA LEU A 21 -15.60 4.53 -5.96
C LEU A 21 -15.60 5.52 -4.79
N SER A 22 -14.83 5.21 -3.76
CA SER A 22 -14.20 6.10 -2.79
C SER A 22 -13.16 6.98 -3.48
N ALA A 23 -13.31 7.23 -4.78
CA ALA A 23 -12.88 8.48 -5.34
C ALA A 23 -13.73 9.59 -4.68
N CYS A 24 -13.08 10.36 -3.80
CA CYS A 24 -13.50 11.63 -3.20
C CYS A 24 -14.07 11.55 -1.77
N GLY A 25 -13.23 11.79 -0.76
CA GLY A 25 -13.66 11.80 0.64
C GLY A 25 -13.00 12.75 1.66
N GLY A 26 -11.92 13.46 1.34
CA GLY A 26 -11.48 14.71 2.01
C GLY A 26 -11.18 14.67 3.51
N GLY A 27 -9.90 14.67 3.88
CA GLY A 27 -9.52 14.75 5.30
C GLY A 27 -8.11 15.24 5.67
N GLY A 28 -7.27 15.68 4.73
CA GLY A 28 -6.01 16.37 5.03
C GLY A 28 -4.79 15.45 5.16
N ASP A 29 -4.32 14.91 4.03
CA ASP A 29 -2.99 14.25 3.83
C ASP A 29 -2.85 13.92 2.31
N SER A 30 -3.24 14.87 1.46
CA SER A 30 -3.59 14.63 0.05
C SER A 30 -2.41 14.32 -0.87
N GLU A 31 -1.24 14.89 -0.60
CA GLU A 31 -0.08 14.73 -1.48
C GLU A 31 0.50 13.31 -1.42
N TYR A 32 0.60 12.73 -0.22
CA TYR A 32 1.05 11.35 -0.03
C TYR A 32 0.15 10.36 -0.78
N CYS A 33 -1.16 10.41 -0.57
CA CYS A 33 -2.09 9.50 -1.24
C CYS A 33 -2.13 9.72 -2.78
N ASP A 34 -2.01 10.96 -3.26
CA ASP A 34 -1.92 11.25 -4.70
C ASP A 34 -0.64 10.66 -5.31
N LEU A 35 0.49 10.77 -4.60
CA LEU A 35 1.77 10.20 -5.02
C LEU A 35 1.72 8.67 -5.08
N LEU A 36 1.10 8.02 -4.09
CA LEU A 36 0.90 6.57 -4.05
C LEU A 36 0.01 6.09 -5.18
N SER A 37 -1.17 6.70 -5.36
CA SER A 37 -2.08 6.35 -6.46
C SER A 37 -1.39 6.44 -7.81
N SER A 38 -0.62 7.52 -8.02
CA SER A 38 0.13 7.70 -9.26
C SER A 38 1.24 6.66 -9.43
N ALA A 39 1.94 6.31 -8.34
CA ALA A 39 3.01 5.30 -8.37
C ALA A 39 2.47 3.88 -8.69
N GLU A 40 1.29 3.54 -8.19
CA GLU A 40 0.58 2.31 -8.57
C GLU A 40 0.15 2.30 -10.03
N GLU A 41 -0.47 3.39 -10.50
CA GLU A 41 -0.93 3.51 -11.89
C GLU A 41 0.22 3.42 -12.89
N ASP A 42 1.36 4.05 -12.59
CA ASP A 42 2.55 4.01 -13.44
C ASP A 42 3.38 2.73 -13.24
N SER A 43 3.06 1.90 -12.23
CA SER A 43 3.84 0.72 -11.83
C SER A 43 5.35 1.01 -11.64
N ALA A 44 5.72 2.28 -11.47
CA ALA A 44 7.10 2.75 -11.58
C ALA A 44 8.00 2.16 -10.49
N LEU A 45 7.43 1.90 -9.31
CA LEU A 45 8.14 1.27 -8.19
C LEU A 45 8.25 -0.26 -8.34
N ALA A 46 7.30 -0.88 -9.03
CA ALA A 46 7.23 -2.34 -9.18
C ALA A 46 7.98 -2.84 -10.42
N ASP A 47 8.08 -2.02 -11.48
CA ASP A 47 8.71 -2.36 -12.75
C ASP A 47 10.15 -1.85 -12.87
N ALA A 48 10.66 -1.16 -11.84
CA ALA A 48 12.04 -0.67 -11.82
C ALA A 48 13.04 -1.82 -12.04
N ASP A 49 13.75 -1.81 -13.17
CA ASP A 49 14.76 -2.81 -13.49
C ASP A 49 16.01 -2.56 -12.64
N PRO A 50 16.36 -3.45 -11.68
CA PRO A 50 17.53 -3.25 -10.83
C PRO A 50 18.87 -3.36 -11.58
N SER A 51 18.85 -3.75 -12.86
CA SER A 51 20.01 -3.74 -13.73
C SER A 51 20.18 -2.46 -14.55
N ASP A 52 19.18 -1.56 -14.52
CA ASP A 52 19.22 -0.25 -15.16
C ASP A 52 19.42 0.87 -14.11
N PRO A 53 20.60 1.54 -14.10
CA PRO A 53 20.88 2.58 -13.11
C PRO A 53 19.99 3.81 -13.26
N GLU A 54 19.53 4.17 -14.47
CA GLU A 54 18.60 5.31 -14.65
C GLU A 54 17.22 4.97 -14.05
N ALA A 55 16.74 3.73 -14.23
CA ALA A 55 15.47 3.30 -13.64
C ALA A 55 15.52 3.23 -12.10
N LEU A 56 16.68 2.87 -11.54
CA LEU A 56 16.90 2.90 -10.09
C LEU A 56 16.95 4.31 -9.53
N GLU A 57 17.61 5.26 -10.22
CA GLU A 57 17.61 6.67 -9.83
C GLU A 57 16.18 7.25 -9.84
N ASP A 58 15.42 7.01 -10.91
CA ASP A 58 14.03 7.47 -11.03
C ASP A 58 13.12 6.86 -9.93
N ALA A 59 13.29 5.57 -9.63
CA ALA A 59 12.56 4.91 -8.54
C ALA A 59 12.91 5.52 -7.17
N ASN A 60 14.19 5.78 -6.92
CA ASN A 60 14.64 6.40 -5.68
C ASN A 60 14.11 7.81 -5.49
N ASP A 61 14.15 8.63 -6.54
CA ASP A 61 13.60 9.99 -6.52
C ASP A 61 12.09 9.95 -6.23
N ARG A 62 11.38 8.98 -6.81
CA ARG A 62 9.94 8.78 -6.57
C ARG A 62 9.64 8.35 -5.13
N VAL A 63 10.41 7.41 -4.58
CA VAL A 63 10.28 7.00 -3.17
C VAL A 63 10.61 8.17 -2.24
N GLN A 64 11.62 8.99 -2.56
CA GLN A 64 11.95 10.17 -1.77
C GLN A 64 10.81 11.18 -1.74
N GLU A 65 10.15 11.41 -2.89
CA GLU A 65 8.98 12.28 -2.98
C GLU A 65 7.82 11.76 -2.10
N ILE A 66 7.62 10.44 -2.05
CA ILE A 66 6.66 9.80 -1.14
C ILE A 66 7.07 9.98 0.32
N ILE A 67 8.35 9.80 0.67
CA ILE A 67 8.88 10.00 2.04
C ILE A 67 8.63 11.45 2.51
N ASP A 68 8.89 12.42 1.64
CA ASP A 68 8.77 13.85 1.98
C ASP A 68 7.31 14.25 2.23
N ALA A 69 6.37 13.63 1.52
CA ALA A 69 4.93 13.85 1.67
C ALA A 69 4.29 12.96 2.75
N ALA A 70 4.93 11.85 3.11
CA ALA A 70 4.36 10.86 4.02
C ALA A 70 4.14 11.41 5.43
N PRO A 71 3.04 11.01 6.09
CA PRO A 71 2.81 11.36 7.49
C PRO A 71 3.87 10.71 8.39
N ASP A 72 4.12 11.35 9.54
CA ASP A 72 5.17 10.95 10.49
C ASP A 72 5.05 9.48 10.93
N ASP A 73 3.83 8.92 10.93
CA ASP A 73 3.52 7.55 11.32
C ASP A 73 4.11 6.48 10.39
N VAL A 74 4.25 6.76 9.09
CA VAL A 74 4.80 5.80 8.09
C VAL A 74 6.04 6.32 7.36
N ARG A 75 6.46 7.57 7.58
CA ARG A 75 7.67 8.11 6.95
C ARG A 75 8.92 7.27 7.25
N GLY A 76 9.09 6.82 8.49
CA GLY A 76 10.23 5.97 8.87
C GLY A 76 10.19 4.58 8.21
N ASP A 77 8.99 4.06 7.97
CA ASP A 77 8.81 2.81 7.23
C ASP A 77 9.22 2.99 5.76
N TRP A 78 8.89 4.13 5.14
CA TRP A 78 9.33 4.47 3.79
C TRP A 78 10.84 4.67 3.67
N GLU A 79 11.49 5.31 4.64
CA GLU A 79 12.95 5.42 4.71
C GLU A 79 13.63 4.04 4.80
N THR A 80 13.02 3.12 5.55
CA THR A 80 13.47 1.73 5.65
C THR A 80 13.34 1.01 4.29
N PHE A 81 12.22 1.21 3.59
CA PHE A 81 12.01 0.67 2.25
C PHE A 81 13.01 1.23 1.23
N GLN A 82 13.26 2.54 1.25
CA GLN A 82 14.25 3.19 0.37
C GLN A 82 15.67 2.66 0.63
N THR A 83 16.03 2.49 1.90
CA THR A 83 17.32 1.91 2.28
C THR A 83 17.46 0.50 1.72
N ALA A 84 16.38 -0.30 1.79
CA ALA A 84 16.36 -1.64 1.23
C ALA A 84 16.55 -1.68 -0.31
N LEU A 85 16.02 -0.69 -1.02
CA LEU A 85 16.19 -0.53 -2.47
C LEU A 85 17.59 -0.02 -2.86
N SER A 86 18.09 0.99 -2.15
CA SER A 86 19.31 1.73 -2.52
C SER A 86 20.59 1.01 -2.07
N ASP A 87 20.52 0.30 -0.95
CA ASP A 87 21.66 -0.37 -0.34
C ASP A 87 21.24 -1.78 0.13
N PRO A 88 21.23 -2.75 -0.80
CA PRO A 88 20.88 -4.13 -0.47
C PRO A 88 21.88 -4.77 0.51
N GLU A 89 23.09 -4.23 0.68
CA GLU A 89 24.03 -4.69 1.71
C GLU A 89 23.59 -4.18 3.08
N ALA A 90 23.22 -2.90 3.22
CA ALA A 90 22.65 -2.36 4.45
C ALA A 90 21.31 -3.04 4.82
N ALA A 91 20.48 -3.38 3.83
CA ALA A 91 19.25 -4.16 4.02
C ALA A 91 19.53 -5.56 4.61
N GLN A 92 20.62 -6.20 4.17
CA GLN A 92 21.03 -7.52 4.65
C GLN A 92 21.74 -7.48 6.00
N GLU A 93 22.37 -6.35 6.36
CA GLU A 93 22.89 -6.12 7.71
C GLU A 93 21.79 -5.74 8.72
N GLY A 94 20.66 -5.22 8.23
CA GLY A 94 19.44 -4.96 8.99
C GLY A 94 18.62 -6.22 9.32
N ASP A 95 17.58 -6.06 10.14
CA ASP A 95 16.64 -7.15 10.40
C ASP A 95 15.68 -7.28 9.20
N PRO A 96 15.67 -8.40 8.45
CA PRO A 96 14.78 -8.58 7.31
C PRO A 96 13.29 -8.52 7.70
N THR A 97 12.98 -8.71 8.99
CA THR A 97 11.64 -8.55 9.55
C THR A 97 11.22 -7.08 9.61
N GLU A 98 12.18 -6.17 9.79
CA GLU A 98 11.92 -4.73 9.89
C GLU A 98 11.43 -4.16 8.56
N ALA A 99 12.08 -4.52 7.45
CA ALA A 99 11.62 -4.13 6.12
C ALA A 99 10.22 -4.70 5.78
N LEU A 100 9.95 -5.95 6.18
CA LEU A 100 8.61 -6.55 6.01
C LEU A 100 7.55 -5.84 6.85
N THR A 101 7.86 -5.53 8.11
CA THR A 101 6.96 -4.79 9.01
C THR A 101 6.69 -3.39 8.48
N ALA A 102 7.72 -2.70 7.98
CA ALA A 102 7.61 -1.39 7.34
C ALA A 102 6.65 -1.44 6.14
N LEU A 103 6.81 -2.44 5.26
CA LEU A 103 5.88 -2.66 4.15
C LEU A 103 4.44 -2.93 4.62
N GLU A 104 4.26 -3.72 5.68
CA GLU A 104 2.92 -3.99 6.24
C GLU A 104 2.27 -2.73 6.79
N ASN A 105 3.02 -1.88 7.51
CA ASN A 105 2.54 -0.61 8.04
C ASN A 105 2.16 0.37 6.91
N ILE A 106 3.01 0.49 5.88
CA ILE A 106 2.75 1.31 4.69
C ILE A 106 1.45 0.86 4.01
N GLN A 107 1.31 -0.45 3.75
CA GLN A 107 0.11 -1.01 3.11
C GLN A 107 -1.14 -0.76 3.95
N GLN A 108 -1.07 -0.98 5.25
CA GLN A 108 -2.19 -0.76 6.15
C GLN A 108 -2.59 0.72 6.19
N HIS A 109 -1.62 1.63 6.26
CA HIS A 109 -1.88 3.06 6.24
C HIS A 109 -2.43 3.52 4.89
N ALA A 110 -1.91 3.01 3.78
CA ALA A 110 -2.45 3.31 2.45
C ALA A 110 -3.90 2.82 2.31
N GLN A 111 -4.23 1.65 2.85
CA GLN A 111 -5.60 1.14 2.87
C GLN A 111 -6.51 1.96 3.78
N ASP A 112 -6.08 2.25 5.01
CA ASP A 112 -6.91 2.88 6.03
C ASP A 112 -7.12 4.39 5.75
N GLU A 113 -6.09 5.09 5.28
CA GLU A 113 -6.10 6.54 5.10
C GLU A 113 -6.25 6.96 3.62
N CYS A 114 -5.70 6.20 2.68
CA CYS A 114 -5.78 6.50 1.25
C CYS A 114 -6.81 5.67 0.47
N ASP A 115 -7.38 4.61 1.07
CA ASP A 115 -8.25 3.63 0.40
C ASP A 115 -7.55 2.95 -0.81
N LEU A 116 -6.23 2.81 -0.73
CA LEU A 116 -5.39 2.19 -1.75
C LEU A 116 -4.94 0.78 -1.32
N GLU A 117 -5.00 -0.17 -2.26
CA GLU A 117 -4.55 -1.55 -2.04
C GLU A 117 -3.19 -1.76 -2.71
N LEU A 118 -2.11 -1.32 -2.05
CA LEU A 118 -0.73 -1.53 -2.51
C LEU A 118 -0.41 -3.04 -2.50
N GLY A 119 -0.25 -3.67 -3.68
CA GLY A 119 -0.06 -5.12 -3.80
C GLY A 119 0.60 -5.62 -5.08
#